data_AF-A0A951L1C7-F1
#
_entry.id   AF-A0A951L1C7-F1
#
_cell.length_a   1.000
_cell.length_b   1.000
_cell.length_c   1.000
_cell.angle_alpha   90.00
_cell.angle_beta   90.00
_cell.angle_gamma   90.00
#
_symmetry.space_group_name_H-M   'P 1'
#
loop_
_entity.id
_entity.type
_entity.pdbx_description
1 polymer ?
#
loop_
_entity_poly.entity_id
_entity_poly.type
_entity_poly.pdbx_seq_one_letter_code
_entity_poly.pdbx_strand_id
1 'polypeptide(L)'
;MGTGVTDLSSVIDQHMQELAKPGALSVRPGYKVKNDWLTDTRSIVVTVEHKVAHLSQDQMLPSHVDGVPVDVRQATPEKREELANATGFASDLRLAPDLGAVPHFPEERTMSGVRPAAAASAHAALARAVAAKPKLDYTPPDRLALDPVEADATLHISASPDSGWIMLKPFLKATGRSLTVGLYDFTSGHIEAVIAEALAGKLLTLVLDHPAEDPTADETDAQTVAELRTALGNGVDQAWALTRPAPEADAWIFPTAYHIKVAVRDHTAFWLSSGNWTNFNQPDIDPASSATDADAARHCARDWHVIVEQAQLANVFEQYILHDKTIAAAHNLPPASAGPPLPPPVLGSTETAPFQRFFESA
;
A
#
# COMPACT_ATOMS: atom_id res chain seq x y z
N MET A 1 54.33 20.94 -4.04
CA MET A 1 54.31 19.48 -3.87
C MET A 1 52.85 19.07 -3.95
N GLY A 2 52.46 18.41 -5.04
CA GLY A 2 51.08 18.01 -5.25
C GLY A 2 50.81 16.60 -4.71
N THR A 3 49.57 16.38 -4.28
CA THR A 3 48.76 15.20 -4.60
C THR A 3 47.30 15.68 -4.59
N GLY A 4 46.56 15.37 -5.65
CA GLY A 4 45.23 15.89 -5.89
C GLY A 4 44.26 15.45 -4.79
N VAL A 5 43.21 16.26 -4.59
CA VAL A 5 42.03 15.78 -3.88
C VAL A 5 41.53 14.57 -4.67
N THR A 6 41.76 13.38 -4.15
CA THR A 6 41.27 12.16 -4.78
C THR A 6 39.75 12.27 -4.83
N ASP A 7 39.21 12.31 -6.04
CA ASP A 7 37.78 12.24 -6.24
C ASP A 7 37.30 10.89 -5.73
N LEU A 8 36.61 10.88 -4.59
CA LEU A 8 36.13 9.65 -3.95
C LEU A 8 35.20 8.87 -4.89
N SER A 9 34.47 9.56 -5.74
CA SER A 9 33.63 8.93 -6.75
C SER A 9 34.46 8.08 -7.71
N SER A 10 35.60 8.59 -8.17
CA SER A 10 36.53 7.85 -9.03
C SER A 10 37.17 6.64 -8.32
N VAL A 11 37.50 6.75 -7.02
CA VAL A 11 38.03 5.62 -6.22
C VAL A 11 36.98 4.53 -6.07
N ILE A 12 35.75 4.91 -5.75
CA ILE A 12 34.61 3.97 -5.65
C ILE A 12 34.42 3.23 -6.96
N ASP A 13 34.50 3.91 -8.10
CA ASP A 13 34.33 3.30 -9.41
C ASP A 13 35.43 2.28 -9.74
N GLN A 14 36.67 2.59 -9.40
CA GLN A 14 37.81 1.68 -9.61
C GLN A 14 37.75 0.44 -8.71
N HIS A 15 37.19 0.58 -7.50
CA HIS A 15 37.16 -0.47 -6.49
C HIS A 15 35.77 -1.07 -6.24
N MET A 16 34.82 -0.86 -7.16
CA MET A 16 33.43 -1.34 -6.98
C MET A 16 33.37 -2.84 -6.71
N GLN A 17 34.20 -3.64 -7.40
CA GLN A 17 34.24 -5.09 -7.21
C GLN A 17 34.71 -5.50 -5.81
N GLU A 18 35.60 -4.72 -5.20
CA GLU A 18 36.08 -4.95 -3.84
C GLU A 18 35.04 -4.57 -2.78
N LEU A 19 34.21 -3.57 -3.09
CA LEU A 19 33.15 -3.05 -2.23
C LEU A 19 31.83 -3.83 -2.36
N ALA A 20 31.63 -4.57 -3.46
CA ALA A 20 30.48 -5.43 -3.74
C ALA A 20 30.54 -6.76 -2.97
N LYS A 21 30.50 -6.67 -1.63
CA LYS A 21 30.46 -7.83 -0.73
C LYS A 21 29.01 -8.32 -0.51
N PRO A 22 28.81 -9.60 -0.16
CA PRO A 22 27.49 -10.09 0.23
C PRO A 22 26.86 -9.20 1.31
N GLY A 23 25.62 -8.76 1.08
CA GLY A 23 24.89 -7.85 1.97
C GLY A 23 25.19 -6.36 1.79
N ALA A 24 26.11 -5.95 0.91
CA ALA A 24 26.28 -4.55 0.53
C ALA A 24 25.18 -4.12 -0.46
N LEU A 25 24.52 -3.01 -0.16
CA LEU A 25 23.37 -2.49 -0.93
C LEU A 25 23.75 -1.28 -1.77
N SER A 26 24.44 -0.31 -1.19
CA SER A 26 24.87 0.91 -1.88
C SER A 26 26.23 1.42 -1.39
N VAL A 27 26.88 2.22 -2.22
CA VAL A 27 28.13 2.91 -1.93
C VAL A 27 28.04 4.37 -2.35
N ARG A 28 28.67 5.25 -1.57
CA ARG A 28 28.77 6.67 -1.87
C ARG A 28 29.97 7.35 -1.20
N PRO A 29 30.43 8.49 -1.72
CA PRO A 29 31.25 9.41 -0.95
C PRO A 29 30.53 9.89 0.32
N GLY A 30 31.29 10.12 1.38
CA GLY A 30 30.76 10.66 2.61
C GLY A 30 31.84 10.98 3.64
N TYR A 31 31.43 10.96 4.91
CA TYR A 31 32.31 11.18 6.04
C TYR A 31 32.12 10.08 7.07
N LYS A 32 33.22 9.75 7.74
CA LYS A 32 33.28 8.72 8.77
C LYS A 32 32.39 9.12 9.95
N VAL A 33 31.72 8.14 10.53
CA VAL A 33 31.01 8.33 11.81
C VAL A 33 31.82 7.69 12.92
N LYS A 34 31.97 8.41 14.04
CA LYS A 34 32.62 7.91 15.24
C LYS A 34 31.76 8.27 16.45
N ASN A 35 31.38 7.28 17.24
CA ASN A 35 30.51 7.44 18.41
C ASN A 35 29.22 8.20 18.05
N ASP A 36 28.61 7.83 16.92
CA ASP A 36 27.39 8.44 16.37
C ASP A 36 27.52 9.91 15.94
N TRP A 37 28.75 10.45 15.88
CA TRP A 37 29.03 11.79 15.35
C TRP A 37 29.73 11.73 14.00
N LEU A 38 29.27 12.56 13.06
CA LEU A 38 29.97 12.80 11.79
C LEU A 38 31.32 13.47 12.08
N THR A 39 32.39 12.96 11.47
CA THR A 39 33.71 13.60 11.55
C THR A 39 34.00 14.40 10.28
N ASP A 40 35.10 15.15 10.28
CA ASP A 40 35.66 15.81 9.10
C ASP A 40 36.45 14.86 8.18
N THR A 41 36.54 13.58 8.55
CA THR A 41 37.30 12.57 7.81
C THR A 41 36.47 12.03 6.66
N ARG A 42 36.86 12.37 5.43
CA ARG A 42 36.27 11.83 4.21
C ARG A 42 36.41 10.30 4.16
N SER A 43 35.35 9.62 3.74
CA SER A 43 35.28 8.15 3.68
C SER A 43 34.44 7.66 2.51
N ILE A 44 34.64 6.40 2.14
CA ILE A 44 33.71 5.64 1.31
C ILE A 44 32.64 5.09 2.26
N VAL A 45 31.39 5.49 2.10
CA VAL A 45 30.28 4.95 2.89
C VAL A 45 29.67 3.77 2.15
N VAL A 46 29.64 2.61 2.78
CA VAL A 46 28.96 1.41 2.27
C VAL A 46 27.76 1.13 3.15
N THR A 47 26.57 1.13 2.55
CA THR A 47 25.32 0.75 3.20
C THR A 47 25.14 -0.76 3.04
N VAL A 48 24.96 -1.47 4.15
CA VAL A 48 24.72 -2.91 4.20
C VAL A 48 23.32 -3.23 4.73
N GLU A 49 22.81 -4.40 4.37
CA GLU A 49 21.49 -4.88 4.78
C GLU A 49 21.36 -5.04 6.30
N HIS A 50 22.36 -5.71 6.89
CA HIS A 50 22.48 -5.97 8.33
C HIS A 50 23.95 -5.99 8.75
N LYS A 51 24.24 -5.45 9.95
CA LYS A 51 25.53 -5.68 10.61
C LYS A 51 25.45 -6.97 11.41
N VAL A 52 26.43 -7.84 11.23
CA VAL A 52 26.56 -9.09 11.97
C VAL A 52 27.85 -9.09 12.78
N ALA A 53 27.84 -9.76 13.94
CA ALA A 53 28.98 -9.76 14.86
C ALA A 53 30.19 -10.57 14.33
N HIS A 54 29.93 -11.54 13.45
CA HIS A 54 30.93 -12.44 12.90
C HIS A 54 30.73 -12.59 11.40
N LEU A 55 31.71 -12.14 10.63
CA LEU A 55 31.79 -12.33 9.17
C LEU A 55 33.01 -13.19 8.85
N SER A 56 32.90 -14.02 7.83
CA SER A 56 34.08 -14.64 7.25
C SER A 56 34.91 -13.58 6.52
N GLN A 57 36.23 -13.81 6.40
CA GLN A 57 37.16 -12.79 5.89
C GLN A 57 36.83 -12.34 4.45
N ASP A 58 36.25 -13.21 3.63
CA ASP A 58 35.82 -12.95 2.26
C ASP A 58 34.58 -12.03 2.19
N GLN A 59 33.76 -12.00 3.24
CA GLN A 59 32.57 -11.15 3.39
C GLN A 59 32.89 -9.79 4.02
N MET A 60 34.06 -9.64 4.65
CA MET A 60 34.45 -8.37 5.25
C MET A 60 34.75 -7.33 4.16
N LEU A 61 34.18 -6.14 4.33
CA LEU A 61 34.58 -4.96 3.58
C LEU A 61 36.00 -4.55 4.00
N PRO A 62 36.82 -4.05 3.05
CA PRO A 62 38.14 -3.54 3.38
C PRO A 62 38.00 -2.35 4.34
N SER A 63 38.94 -2.23 5.30
CA SER A 63 38.93 -1.08 6.22
C SER A 63 39.31 0.24 5.52
N HIS A 64 40.09 0.14 4.44
CA HIS A 64 40.53 1.25 3.61
C HIS A 64 40.67 0.79 2.15
N VAL A 65 40.43 1.70 1.22
CA VAL A 65 40.67 1.54 -0.22
C VAL A 65 41.48 2.74 -0.67
N ASP A 66 42.65 2.52 -1.27
CA ASP A 66 43.58 3.58 -1.70
C ASP A 66 43.86 4.63 -0.61
N GLY A 67 43.97 4.16 0.64
CA GLY A 67 44.20 5.02 1.82
C GLY A 67 42.96 5.80 2.29
N VAL A 68 41.82 5.68 1.62
CA VAL A 68 40.54 6.23 2.04
C VAL A 68 39.83 5.25 2.98
N PRO A 69 39.38 5.66 4.17
CA PRO A 69 38.65 4.77 5.08
C PRO A 69 37.29 4.38 4.52
N VAL A 70 36.87 3.14 4.80
CA VAL A 70 35.51 2.65 4.52
C VAL A 70 34.67 2.73 5.80
N ASP A 71 33.52 3.38 5.72
CA ASP A 71 32.52 3.54 6.78
C ASP A 71 31.31 2.64 6.46
N VAL A 72 31.00 1.69 7.33
CA VAL A 72 29.91 0.74 7.11
C VAL A 72 28.67 1.16 7.89
N ARG A 73 27.56 1.36 7.18
CA ARG A 73 26.26 1.76 7.75
C ARG A 73 25.23 0.68 7.49
N GLN A 74 24.33 0.47 8.45
CA GLN A 74 23.20 -0.43 8.23
C GLN A 74 22.05 0.35 7.61
N ALA A 75 21.38 -0.22 6.61
CA ALA A 75 20.14 0.33 6.06
C ALA A 75 19.02 0.29 7.10
N THR A 76 18.17 1.32 7.09
CA THR A 76 16.84 1.21 7.71
C THR A 76 15.98 0.23 6.89
N PRO A 77 14.87 -0.30 7.44
CA PRO A 77 13.96 -1.14 6.67
C PRO A 77 13.52 -0.50 5.34
N GLU A 78 13.22 0.80 5.36
CA GLU A 78 12.75 1.57 4.21
C GLU A 78 13.87 1.75 3.18
N LYS A 79 15.10 2.07 3.62
CA LYS A 79 16.25 2.17 2.72
C LYS A 79 16.59 0.81 2.10
N ARG A 80 16.39 -0.29 2.84
CA ARG A 80 16.59 -1.65 2.33
C ARG A 80 15.61 -1.95 1.20
N GLU A 81 14.33 -1.68 1.42
CA GLU A 81 13.28 -1.91 0.41
C GLU A 81 13.49 -1.03 -0.82
N GLU A 82 13.80 0.27 -0.63
CA GLU A 82 14.13 1.18 -1.74
C GLU A 82 15.27 0.64 -2.62
N LEU A 83 16.34 0.15 -1.99
CA LEU A 83 17.53 -0.33 -2.70
C LEU A 83 17.35 -1.72 -3.32
N ALA A 84 16.52 -2.57 -2.71
CA ALA A 84 16.26 -3.94 -3.18
C ALA A 84 15.17 -4.00 -4.26
N ASN A 85 14.09 -3.23 -4.08
CA ASN A 85 12.90 -3.23 -4.92
C ASN A 85 12.33 -1.81 -5.04
N ALA A 86 13.04 -0.94 -5.76
CA ALA A 86 12.64 0.45 -5.99
C ALA A 86 11.19 0.60 -6.52
N THR A 87 10.71 -0.33 -7.33
CA THR A 87 9.34 -0.29 -7.88
C THR A 87 8.30 -0.62 -6.81
N GLY A 88 8.52 -1.67 -6.01
CA GLY A 88 7.64 -2.02 -4.88
C GLY A 88 7.66 -0.97 -3.78
N PHE A 89 8.84 -0.47 -3.42
CA PHE A 89 8.96 0.65 -2.49
C PHE A 89 8.13 1.88 -2.92
N ALA A 90 8.10 2.18 -4.23
CA ALA A 90 7.31 3.28 -4.76
C ALA A 90 5.80 2.98 -4.83
N SER A 91 5.36 1.72 -4.94
CA SER A 91 3.94 1.35 -4.85
C SER A 91 3.43 1.38 -3.42
N ASP A 92 4.26 1.00 -2.44
CA ASP A 92 3.83 0.80 -1.05
C ASP A 92 3.79 2.11 -0.24
N LEU A 93 4.59 3.11 -0.64
CA LEU A 93 4.62 4.43 0.01
C LEU A 93 3.36 5.28 -0.20
N ARG A 94 2.33 4.73 -0.85
CA ARG A 94 1.09 5.44 -1.18
C ARG A 94 0.28 5.89 0.05
N LEU A 95 0.62 5.53 1.29
CA LEU A 95 -0.31 5.71 2.43
C LEU A 95 0.23 6.14 3.81
N ALA A 96 1.49 6.55 4.00
CA ALA A 96 1.92 7.01 5.33
C ALA A 96 2.43 8.46 5.35
N PRO A 97 1.71 9.42 5.95
CA PRO A 97 2.11 10.82 5.97
C PRO A 97 3.33 11.15 6.86
N ASP A 98 3.96 10.19 7.55
CA ASP A 98 5.00 10.53 8.55
C ASP A 98 6.03 9.42 8.88
N LEU A 99 6.42 8.56 7.95
CA LEU A 99 7.47 7.54 8.21
C LEU A 99 8.91 8.07 8.11
N GLY A 100 9.09 9.39 7.89
CA GLY A 100 10.39 9.98 7.62
C GLY A 100 10.87 9.71 6.20
N ALA A 101 11.52 10.70 5.58
CA ALA A 101 12.06 10.53 4.24
C ALA A 101 13.32 9.66 4.27
N VAL A 102 13.41 8.68 3.36
CA VAL A 102 14.66 7.96 3.11
C VAL A 102 15.72 8.96 2.63
N PRO A 103 16.92 9.03 3.23
CA PRO A 103 17.96 9.95 2.77
C PRO A 103 18.48 9.56 1.39
N HIS A 104 18.50 10.53 0.47
CA HIS A 104 19.04 10.35 -0.88
C HIS A 104 20.32 11.17 -1.05
N PHE A 105 21.35 10.55 -1.63
CA PHE A 105 22.63 11.19 -1.89
C PHE A 105 22.90 11.19 -3.40
N PRO A 106 23.25 12.35 -4.02
CA PRO A 106 23.44 12.45 -5.48
C PRO A 106 24.49 11.48 -6.06
N GLU A 107 25.47 11.11 -5.27
CA GLU A 107 26.60 10.25 -5.66
C GLU A 107 26.46 8.81 -5.15
N GLU A 108 25.29 8.44 -4.60
CA GLU A 108 25.00 7.07 -4.20
C GLU A 108 24.72 6.17 -5.41
N ARG A 109 25.24 4.94 -5.32
CA ARG A 109 25.15 3.92 -6.36
C ARG A 109 24.90 2.57 -5.71
N THR A 110 24.05 1.74 -6.29
CA THR A 110 23.94 0.33 -5.93
C THR A 110 25.20 -0.42 -6.34
N MET A 111 25.37 -1.67 -5.87
CA MET A 111 26.50 -2.52 -6.29
C MET A 111 26.48 -2.84 -7.79
N SER A 112 25.33 -2.71 -8.47
CA SER A 112 25.20 -2.80 -9.92
C SER A 112 25.49 -1.49 -10.65
N GLY A 113 25.87 -0.42 -9.94
CA GLY A 113 26.20 0.89 -10.50
C GLY A 113 24.99 1.79 -10.78
N VAL A 114 23.77 1.36 -10.46
CA VAL A 114 22.54 2.15 -10.63
C VAL A 114 22.49 3.25 -9.58
N ARG A 115 22.15 4.49 -9.96
CA ARG A 115 22.01 5.60 -9.00
C ARG A 115 20.60 5.60 -8.38
N PRO A 116 20.43 5.34 -7.07
CA PRO A 116 19.10 5.25 -6.43
C PRO A 116 18.30 6.56 -6.48
N ALA A 117 18.95 7.72 -6.65
CA ALA A 117 18.27 9.01 -6.84
C ALA A 117 17.31 9.04 -8.05
N ALA A 118 17.42 8.10 -9.00
CA ALA A 118 16.44 7.93 -10.08
C ALA A 118 15.11 7.33 -9.58
N ALA A 119 15.12 6.42 -8.60
CA ALA A 119 13.91 5.88 -7.96
C ALA A 119 13.19 6.94 -7.11
N ALA A 120 13.95 7.74 -6.38
CA ALA A 120 13.46 8.93 -5.67
C ALA A 120 12.75 9.96 -6.57
N SER A 121 13.17 10.06 -7.84
CA SER A 121 12.57 10.99 -8.79
C SER A 121 11.21 10.51 -9.30
N ALA A 122 10.99 9.20 -9.37
CA ALA A 122 9.68 8.60 -9.62
C ALA A 122 8.74 8.84 -8.43
N HIS A 123 9.24 8.73 -7.20
CA HIS A 123 8.49 9.09 -6.00
C HIS A 123 8.10 10.57 -5.99
N ALA A 124 9.02 11.49 -6.29
CA ALA A 124 8.70 12.92 -6.39
C ALA A 124 7.73 13.24 -7.53
N ALA A 125 7.78 12.52 -8.65
CA ALA A 125 6.83 12.65 -9.73
C ALA A 125 5.43 12.15 -9.34
N LEU A 126 5.34 11.00 -8.66
CA LEU A 126 4.09 10.47 -8.13
C LEU A 126 3.51 11.40 -7.05
N ALA A 127 4.34 11.88 -6.11
CA ALA A 127 3.92 12.84 -5.09
C ALA A 127 3.42 14.16 -5.70
N ARG A 128 4.07 14.67 -6.76
CA ARG A 128 3.57 15.84 -7.51
C ARG A 128 2.27 15.56 -8.24
N ALA A 129 2.13 14.39 -8.86
CA ALA A 129 0.90 13.99 -9.54
C ALA A 129 -0.27 13.86 -8.54
N VAL A 130 -0.04 13.23 -7.40
CA VAL A 130 -1.01 13.11 -6.30
C VAL A 130 -1.35 14.50 -5.73
N ALA A 131 -0.37 15.38 -5.54
CA ALA A 131 -0.59 16.74 -5.06
C ALA A 131 -1.36 17.63 -6.06
N ALA A 132 -1.22 17.36 -7.36
CA ALA A 132 -1.91 18.09 -8.43
C ALA A 132 -3.34 17.61 -8.68
N LYS A 133 -3.72 16.45 -8.14
CA LYS A 133 -5.06 15.87 -8.33
C LYS A 133 -6.14 16.81 -7.74
N PRO A 134 -7.15 17.25 -8.52
CA PRO A 134 -8.21 18.11 -8.02
C PRO A 134 -8.99 17.48 -6.87
N LYS A 135 -9.20 18.27 -5.81
CA LYS A 135 -10.15 17.92 -4.74
C LYS A 135 -11.56 18.23 -5.20
N LEU A 136 -12.47 17.28 -5.01
CA LEU A 136 -13.90 17.48 -5.11
C LEU A 136 -14.50 17.61 -3.70
N ASP A 137 -15.57 18.39 -3.58
CA ASP A 137 -16.37 18.41 -2.36
C ASP A 137 -17.33 17.23 -2.38
N TYR A 138 -17.46 16.55 -1.23
CA TYR A 138 -18.43 15.48 -1.09
C TYR A 138 -19.84 16.05 -1.10
N THR A 139 -20.70 15.47 -1.92
CA THR A 139 -22.14 15.67 -1.85
C THR A 139 -22.78 14.34 -1.42
N PRO A 140 -23.78 14.35 -0.53
CA PRO A 140 -24.58 13.16 -0.28
C PRO A 140 -25.56 12.92 -1.46
N PRO A 141 -26.12 11.70 -1.58
CA PRO A 141 -27.21 11.43 -2.52
C PRO A 141 -28.39 12.39 -2.34
N ASP A 142 -28.93 12.86 -3.47
CA ASP A 142 -30.09 13.75 -3.50
C ASP A 142 -31.28 13.12 -2.75
N ARG A 143 -31.91 13.93 -1.89
CA ARG A 143 -33.17 13.60 -1.19
C ARG A 143 -33.09 12.37 -0.27
N LEU A 144 -31.90 11.98 0.17
CA LEU A 144 -31.73 10.97 1.20
C LEU A 144 -31.31 11.62 2.53
N ALA A 145 -32.21 11.61 3.50
CA ALA A 145 -31.91 12.06 4.86
C ALA A 145 -31.33 10.91 5.69
N LEU A 146 -30.41 11.22 6.60
CA LEU A 146 -29.90 10.30 7.63
C LEU A 146 -30.78 10.36 8.88
N ASP A 147 -32.09 10.35 8.68
CA ASP A 147 -33.04 10.41 9.77
C ASP A 147 -32.97 9.12 10.60
N PRO A 148 -33.20 9.18 11.93
CA PRO A 148 -33.32 7.99 12.75
C PRO A 148 -34.38 7.03 12.19
N VAL A 149 -34.06 5.74 12.18
CA VAL A 149 -34.99 4.68 11.78
C VAL A 149 -35.49 3.96 13.04
N GLU A 150 -36.81 3.97 13.23
CA GLU A 150 -37.49 3.10 14.20
C GLU A 150 -38.13 1.94 13.45
N ALA A 151 -37.59 0.74 13.62
CA ALA A 151 -38.11 -0.46 12.96
C ALA A 151 -37.71 -1.73 13.70
N ASP A 152 -38.49 -2.79 13.50
CA ASP A 152 -38.08 -4.14 13.85
C ASP A 152 -36.99 -4.60 12.87
N ALA A 153 -35.93 -5.21 13.41
CA ALA A 153 -34.81 -5.72 12.63
C ALA A 153 -34.30 -7.04 13.25
N THR A 154 -33.85 -7.96 12.40
CA THR A 154 -33.07 -9.12 12.85
C THR A 154 -31.59 -8.79 12.72
N LEU A 155 -30.84 -8.98 13.80
CA LEU A 155 -29.41 -8.77 13.86
C LEU A 155 -28.70 -10.11 14.06
N HIS A 156 -27.76 -10.43 13.18
CA HIS A 156 -26.78 -11.49 13.41
C HIS A 156 -25.45 -10.81 13.72
N ILE A 157 -24.97 -10.97 14.95
CA ILE A 157 -23.76 -10.33 15.46
C ILE A 157 -22.67 -11.39 15.56
N SER A 158 -21.49 -11.04 15.09
CA SER A 158 -20.38 -11.97 15.02
C SER A 158 -19.05 -11.26 15.19
N ALA A 159 -18.04 -12.04 15.60
CA ALA A 159 -16.68 -11.56 15.79
C ALA A 159 -15.76 -12.42 14.92
N SER A 160 -14.91 -11.77 14.12
CA SER A 160 -13.85 -12.47 13.40
C SER A 160 -12.66 -12.72 14.33
N PRO A 161 -11.94 -13.84 14.16
CA PRO A 161 -12.20 -14.90 13.19
C PRO A 161 -13.14 -16.00 13.74
N ASP A 162 -13.68 -15.85 14.97
CA ASP A 162 -14.47 -16.88 15.65
C ASP A 162 -15.72 -17.30 14.87
N SER A 163 -16.46 -16.35 14.32
CA SER A 163 -17.65 -16.57 13.47
C SER A 163 -17.73 -15.66 12.25
N GLY A 164 -16.67 -14.87 12.03
CA GLY A 164 -16.31 -14.11 10.82
C GLY A 164 -16.90 -14.64 9.51
N TRP A 165 -16.11 -15.51 8.93
CA TRP A 165 -16.37 -16.11 7.65
C TRP A 165 -17.61 -17.03 7.67
N ILE A 166 -17.85 -17.71 8.79
CA ILE A 166 -19.01 -18.61 8.99
C ILE A 166 -20.33 -17.86 8.77
N MET A 167 -20.40 -16.58 9.14
CA MET A 167 -21.59 -15.74 8.91
C MET A 167 -21.56 -15.01 7.56
N LEU A 168 -20.40 -14.54 7.11
CA LEU A 168 -20.26 -13.81 5.84
C LEU A 168 -20.56 -14.71 4.63
N LYS A 169 -20.03 -15.93 4.59
CA LYS A 169 -20.22 -16.88 3.48
C LYS A 169 -21.69 -17.15 3.16
N PRO A 170 -22.56 -17.56 4.11
CA PRO A 170 -23.98 -17.77 3.82
C PRO A 170 -24.70 -16.47 3.46
N PHE A 171 -24.31 -15.32 4.02
CA PHE A 171 -24.87 -14.03 3.61
C PHE A 171 -24.65 -13.76 2.13
N LEU A 172 -23.41 -13.92 1.64
CA LEU A 172 -23.05 -13.73 0.23
C LEU A 172 -23.79 -14.73 -0.67
N LYS A 173 -23.78 -16.02 -0.31
CA LYS A 173 -24.45 -17.08 -1.08
C LYS A 173 -25.97 -16.90 -1.18
N ALA A 174 -26.59 -16.23 -0.21
CA ALA A 174 -28.02 -15.97 -0.20
C ALA A 174 -28.46 -14.86 -1.16
N THR A 175 -27.53 -14.18 -1.85
CA THR A 175 -27.89 -13.12 -2.80
C THR A 175 -28.76 -13.66 -3.92
N GLY A 176 -29.99 -13.16 -4.06
CA GLY A 176 -30.95 -13.59 -5.07
C GLY A 176 -30.83 -12.83 -6.40
N ARG A 177 -30.54 -11.53 -6.34
CA ARG A 177 -30.59 -10.60 -7.48
C ARG A 177 -29.36 -9.70 -7.56
N SER A 178 -28.96 -9.08 -6.47
CA SER A 178 -27.90 -8.07 -6.49
C SER A 178 -27.15 -7.95 -5.17
N LEU A 179 -25.84 -7.68 -5.29
CA LEU A 179 -24.97 -7.31 -4.19
C LEU A 179 -24.35 -5.94 -4.48
N THR A 180 -24.54 -4.96 -3.59
CA THR A 180 -23.96 -3.63 -3.68
C THR A 180 -22.93 -3.44 -2.57
N VAL A 181 -21.68 -3.19 -2.93
CA VAL A 181 -20.54 -3.26 -2.01
C VAL A 181 -19.75 -1.96 -2.03
N GLY A 182 -19.50 -1.41 -0.84
CA GLY A 182 -18.48 -0.39 -0.60
C GLY A 182 -17.42 -0.98 0.30
N LEU A 183 -16.19 -1.11 -0.18
CA LEU A 183 -15.14 -1.82 0.52
C LEU A 183 -13.79 -1.09 0.41
N TYR A 184 -12.99 -1.20 1.46
CA TYR A 184 -11.64 -0.68 1.51
C TYR A 184 -10.60 -1.65 0.92
N ASP A 185 -10.71 -2.95 1.16
CA ASP A 185 -9.70 -3.92 0.75
C ASP A 185 -10.37 -5.28 0.46
N PHE A 186 -10.16 -5.78 -0.76
CA PHE A 186 -10.65 -7.07 -1.24
C PHE A 186 -9.52 -7.84 -1.92
N THR A 187 -8.84 -8.69 -1.15
CA THR A 187 -7.64 -9.41 -1.59
C THR A 187 -7.68 -10.92 -1.27
N SER A 188 -8.83 -11.40 -0.80
CA SER A 188 -9.04 -12.80 -0.41
C SER A 188 -9.69 -13.62 -1.53
N GLY A 189 -8.96 -14.61 -2.04
CA GLY A 189 -9.39 -15.43 -3.17
C GLY A 189 -10.57 -16.35 -2.84
N HIS A 190 -10.70 -16.80 -1.59
CA HIS A 190 -11.83 -17.64 -1.19
C HIS A 190 -13.14 -16.85 -1.09
N ILE A 191 -13.07 -15.55 -0.81
CA ILE A 191 -14.23 -14.65 -0.81
C ILE A 191 -14.60 -14.29 -2.26
N GLU A 192 -13.62 -13.98 -3.11
CA GLU A 192 -13.80 -13.80 -4.56
C GLU A 192 -14.57 -14.98 -5.15
N ALA A 193 -14.09 -16.21 -4.90
CA ALA A 193 -14.70 -17.41 -5.47
C ALA A 193 -16.16 -17.60 -5.04
N VAL A 194 -16.49 -17.29 -3.78
CA VAL A 194 -17.87 -17.35 -3.27
C VAL A 194 -18.74 -16.29 -3.94
N ILE A 195 -18.23 -15.09 -4.19
CA ILE A 195 -18.97 -14.03 -4.88
C ILE A 195 -19.18 -14.40 -6.35
N ALA A 196 -18.14 -14.88 -7.04
CA ALA A 196 -18.23 -15.34 -8.42
C ALA A 196 -19.27 -16.46 -8.59
N GLU A 197 -19.27 -17.45 -7.69
CA GLU A 197 -20.29 -18.52 -7.67
C GLU A 197 -21.69 -17.94 -7.38
N ALA A 198 -21.82 -17.16 -6.30
CA ALA A 198 -23.11 -16.67 -5.82
C ALA A 198 -23.78 -15.70 -6.80
N LEU A 199 -22.99 -14.92 -7.56
CA LEU A 199 -23.48 -13.88 -8.44
C LEU A 199 -23.50 -14.26 -9.93
N ALA A 200 -23.25 -15.52 -10.28
CA ALA A 200 -23.41 -15.99 -11.65
C ALA A 200 -24.83 -15.66 -12.19
N GLY A 201 -24.90 -14.78 -13.20
CA GLY A 201 -26.15 -14.29 -13.78
C GLY A 201 -26.90 -13.23 -12.95
N LYS A 202 -26.25 -12.65 -11.93
CA LYS A 202 -26.77 -11.60 -11.03
C LYS A 202 -25.92 -10.34 -11.14
N LEU A 203 -26.25 -9.32 -10.36
CA LEU A 203 -25.56 -8.04 -10.38
C LEU A 203 -24.62 -7.87 -9.18
N LEU A 204 -23.38 -7.49 -9.45
CA LEU A 204 -22.42 -6.97 -8.50
C LEU A 204 -22.20 -5.48 -8.80
N THR A 205 -22.49 -4.63 -7.82
CA THR A 205 -22.02 -3.25 -7.80
C THR A 205 -20.91 -3.12 -6.78
N LEU A 206 -19.74 -2.60 -7.18
CA LEU A 206 -18.55 -2.54 -6.32
C LEU A 206 -17.88 -1.16 -6.36
N VAL A 207 -17.72 -0.53 -5.20
CA VAL A 207 -16.83 0.61 -4.99
C VAL A 207 -15.70 0.13 -4.09
N LEU A 208 -14.48 0.09 -4.63
CA LEU A 208 -13.31 -0.48 -3.97
C LEU A 208 -12.21 0.59 -3.84
N ASP A 209 -11.58 0.70 -2.68
CA ASP A 209 -10.34 1.47 -2.53
C ASP A 209 -9.15 0.68 -3.11
N HIS A 210 -7.96 1.28 -3.16
CA HIS A 210 -6.75 0.59 -3.58
C HIS A 210 -5.63 0.86 -2.57
N PRO A 211 -5.72 0.26 -1.37
CA PRO A 211 -4.70 0.42 -0.34
C PRO A 211 -3.40 -0.32 -0.71
N ALA A 212 -2.42 -0.23 0.18
CA ALA A 212 -1.24 -1.09 0.08
C ALA A 212 -1.66 -2.55 0.33
N GLU A 213 -1.01 -3.47 -0.38
CA GLU A 213 -1.36 -4.90 -0.37
C GLU A 213 -1.24 -5.49 1.04
N ASP A 214 -2.26 -6.24 1.45
CA ASP A 214 -2.26 -7.00 2.70
C ASP A 214 -1.20 -8.13 2.61
N PRO A 215 -0.31 -8.32 3.60
CA PRO A 215 0.71 -9.37 3.55
C PRO A 215 0.18 -10.81 3.44
N THR A 216 -1.12 -11.01 3.68
CA THR A 216 -1.83 -12.29 3.58
C THR A 216 -2.71 -12.38 2.33
N ALA A 217 -2.65 -11.39 1.43
CA ALA A 217 -3.39 -11.36 0.18
C ALA A 217 -3.12 -12.61 -0.67
N ASP A 218 -4.18 -13.16 -1.27
CA ASP A 218 -4.05 -14.15 -2.36
C ASP A 218 -3.79 -13.44 -3.70
N GLU A 219 -4.28 -12.21 -3.80
CA GLU A 219 -4.26 -11.37 -4.99
C GLU A 219 -4.41 -9.89 -4.61
N THR A 220 -3.98 -8.98 -5.50
CA THR A 220 -4.21 -7.54 -5.35
C THR A 220 -5.68 -7.18 -5.62
N ASP A 221 -6.17 -6.04 -5.08
CA ASP A 221 -7.52 -5.54 -5.37
C ASP A 221 -7.81 -5.45 -6.89
N ALA A 222 -6.80 -5.05 -7.67
CA ALA A 222 -6.91 -4.94 -9.12
C ALA A 222 -7.07 -6.30 -9.82
N GLN A 223 -6.40 -7.34 -9.29
CA GLN A 223 -6.58 -8.72 -9.74
C GLN A 223 -7.97 -9.22 -9.39
N THR A 224 -8.43 -9.04 -8.15
CA THR A 224 -9.79 -9.43 -7.72
C THR A 224 -10.86 -8.81 -8.61
N VAL A 225 -10.75 -7.51 -8.91
CA VAL A 225 -11.69 -6.84 -9.84
C VAL A 225 -11.63 -7.45 -11.24
N ALA A 226 -10.44 -7.80 -11.74
CA ALA A 226 -10.28 -8.41 -13.05
C ALA A 226 -10.86 -9.84 -13.11
N GLU A 227 -10.68 -10.63 -12.04
CA GLU A 227 -11.22 -11.99 -11.92
C GLU A 227 -12.75 -11.95 -11.83
N LEU A 228 -13.32 -11.08 -11.00
CA LEU A 228 -14.78 -10.88 -10.92
C LEU A 228 -15.37 -10.44 -12.27
N ARG A 229 -14.73 -9.50 -12.98
CA ARG A 229 -15.15 -9.09 -14.33
C ARG A 229 -15.11 -10.26 -15.32
N THR A 230 -14.11 -11.13 -15.19
CA THR A 230 -13.99 -12.33 -16.03
C THR A 230 -15.10 -13.34 -15.72
N ALA A 231 -15.40 -13.57 -14.43
CA ALA A 231 -16.39 -14.54 -13.98
C ALA A 231 -17.83 -14.10 -14.24
N LEU A 232 -18.14 -12.81 -14.02
CA LEU A 232 -19.51 -12.29 -14.02
C LEU A 232 -19.84 -11.49 -15.29
N GLY A 233 -18.84 -11.12 -16.11
CA GLY A 233 -19.02 -10.39 -17.36
C GLY A 233 -19.77 -9.06 -17.16
N ASN A 234 -20.88 -8.89 -17.89
CA ASN A 234 -21.74 -7.71 -17.78
C ASN A 234 -22.49 -7.60 -16.44
N GLY A 235 -22.38 -8.61 -15.56
CA GLY A 235 -22.93 -8.57 -14.21
C GLY A 235 -22.14 -7.69 -13.24
N VAL A 236 -20.96 -7.17 -13.62
CA VAL A 236 -20.13 -6.31 -12.76
C VAL A 236 -20.24 -4.85 -13.18
N ASP A 237 -20.58 -4.01 -12.21
CA ASP A 237 -20.55 -2.55 -12.32
C ASP A 237 -19.65 -1.99 -11.21
N GLN A 238 -18.40 -1.69 -11.55
CA GLN A 238 -17.35 -1.37 -10.59
C GLN A 238 -16.72 0.01 -10.85
N ALA A 239 -16.40 0.71 -9.76
CA ALA A 239 -15.61 1.94 -9.72
C ALA A 239 -14.54 1.88 -8.61
N TRP A 240 -13.39 2.50 -8.86
CA TRP A 240 -12.37 2.75 -7.85
C TRP A 240 -12.73 3.98 -7.05
N ALA A 241 -12.69 3.89 -5.72
CA ALA A 241 -13.01 5.01 -4.84
C ALA A 241 -12.08 6.19 -5.09
N LEU A 242 -12.61 7.41 -4.95
CA LEU A 242 -11.85 8.65 -5.21
C LEU A 242 -10.96 9.02 -4.02
N THR A 243 -10.01 8.15 -3.70
CA THR A 243 -8.98 8.45 -2.71
C THR A 243 -7.85 9.24 -3.35
N ARG A 244 -7.26 10.15 -2.56
CA ARG A 244 -6.14 10.97 -3.02
C ARG A 244 -5.00 10.16 -3.65
N PRO A 245 -4.54 9.04 -3.06
CA PRO A 245 -3.46 8.25 -3.64
C PRO A 245 -3.87 7.33 -4.80
N ALA A 246 -5.16 7.06 -5.02
CA ALA A 246 -5.62 6.11 -6.05
C ALA A 246 -5.13 6.48 -7.45
N PRO A 247 -4.28 5.70 -8.12
CA PRO A 247 -3.81 6.01 -9.47
C PRO A 247 -4.92 5.91 -10.53
N GLU A 248 -6.02 5.23 -10.23
CA GLU A 248 -7.15 4.99 -11.15
C GLU A 248 -8.10 6.18 -11.25
N ALA A 249 -7.88 7.24 -10.48
CA ALA A 249 -8.77 8.39 -10.41
C ALA A 249 -8.06 9.69 -10.75
N ASP A 250 -8.69 10.53 -11.57
CA ASP A 250 -8.16 11.86 -11.92
C ASP A 250 -8.54 12.97 -10.93
N ALA A 251 -9.42 12.67 -9.97
CA ALA A 251 -9.88 13.55 -8.91
C ALA A 251 -9.98 12.79 -7.57
N TRP A 252 -10.08 13.50 -6.45
CA TRP A 252 -10.23 12.88 -5.14
C TRP A 252 -11.27 13.58 -4.26
N ILE A 253 -11.97 12.78 -3.47
CA ILE A 253 -12.87 13.20 -2.39
C ILE A 253 -12.24 12.83 -1.04
N PHE A 254 -11.80 11.58 -0.92
CA PHE A 254 -11.30 11.02 0.33
C PHE A 254 -9.80 11.29 0.47
N PRO A 255 -9.36 12.04 1.50
CA PRO A 255 -7.96 12.46 1.61
C PRO A 255 -6.97 11.31 1.76
N THR A 256 -7.39 10.22 2.40
CA THR A 256 -6.52 9.10 2.79
C THR A 256 -7.06 7.75 2.32
N ALA A 257 -8.33 7.45 2.64
CA ALA A 257 -8.92 6.14 2.41
C ALA A 257 -10.44 6.22 2.24
N TYR A 258 -10.98 5.30 1.46
CA TYR A 258 -12.41 4.97 1.42
C TYR A 258 -12.66 3.82 2.39
N HIS A 259 -12.73 4.16 3.68
CA HIS A 259 -12.69 3.18 4.77
C HIS A 259 -14.05 2.49 5.04
N ILE A 260 -14.88 2.32 4.02
CA ILE A 260 -16.19 1.66 4.12
C ILE A 260 -15.98 0.14 4.11
N LYS A 261 -16.77 -0.60 4.91
CA LYS A 261 -16.92 -2.06 4.79
C LYS A 261 -18.39 -2.43 4.92
N VAL A 262 -19.11 -2.33 3.80
CA VAL A 262 -20.55 -2.58 3.73
C VAL A 262 -20.87 -3.37 2.47
N ALA A 263 -21.71 -4.39 2.61
CA ALA A 263 -22.30 -5.11 1.49
C ALA A 263 -23.81 -5.21 1.68
N VAL A 264 -24.59 -4.68 0.73
CA VAL A 264 -26.06 -4.72 0.73
C VAL A 264 -26.53 -5.80 -0.23
N ARG A 265 -27.30 -6.75 0.28
CA ARG A 265 -27.89 -7.86 -0.45
C ARG A 265 -29.35 -7.56 -0.77
N ASP A 266 -29.69 -7.63 -2.05
CA ASP A 266 -31.06 -7.59 -2.58
C ASP A 266 -31.91 -6.42 -2.05
N HIS A 267 -31.28 -5.28 -1.73
CA HIS A 267 -31.93 -4.09 -1.15
C HIS A 267 -32.59 -4.31 0.22
N THR A 268 -32.42 -5.48 0.85
CA THR A 268 -33.21 -5.88 2.03
C THR A 268 -32.37 -6.19 3.25
N ALA A 269 -31.09 -6.55 3.06
CA ALA A 269 -30.19 -6.88 4.14
C ALA A 269 -28.81 -6.28 3.89
N PHE A 270 -28.05 -6.02 4.94
CA PHE A 270 -26.67 -5.58 4.78
C PHE A 270 -25.75 -6.21 5.81
N TRP A 271 -24.51 -6.46 5.38
CA TRP A 271 -23.37 -6.76 6.22
C TRP A 271 -22.59 -5.46 6.45
N LEU A 272 -22.28 -5.15 7.71
CA LEU A 272 -21.47 -4.02 8.15
C LEU A 272 -20.37 -4.52 9.07
N SER A 273 -19.14 -4.03 8.90
CA SER A 273 -17.97 -4.62 9.57
C SER A 273 -16.89 -3.60 9.91
N SER A 274 -16.04 -3.93 10.88
CA SER A 274 -14.73 -3.28 11.05
C SER A 274 -13.64 -3.87 10.16
N GLY A 275 -13.74 -5.15 9.83
CA GLY A 275 -12.78 -5.90 9.01
C GLY A 275 -13.12 -5.90 7.52
N ASN A 276 -12.08 -6.03 6.69
CA ASN A 276 -12.16 -6.06 5.23
C ASN A 276 -12.41 -7.49 4.70
N TRP A 277 -12.34 -7.67 3.38
CA TRP A 277 -12.37 -9.00 2.74
C TRP A 277 -10.95 -9.47 2.41
N THR A 278 -10.16 -9.69 3.47
CA THR A 278 -8.79 -10.21 3.42
C THR A 278 -8.67 -11.50 4.20
N ASN A 279 -7.63 -12.29 3.95
CA ASN A 279 -7.37 -13.51 4.71
C ASN A 279 -7.05 -13.23 6.20
N PHE A 280 -6.55 -12.04 6.51
CA PHE A 280 -6.31 -11.61 7.87
C PHE A 280 -7.60 -11.28 8.64
N ASN A 281 -8.61 -10.69 7.99
CA ASN A 281 -9.89 -10.33 8.61
C ASN A 281 -10.96 -11.42 8.55
N GLN A 282 -10.97 -12.23 7.49
CA GLN A 282 -12.00 -13.22 7.20
C GLN A 282 -11.36 -14.54 6.76
N PRO A 283 -10.53 -15.19 7.60
CA PRO A 283 -9.90 -16.46 7.23
C PRO A 283 -10.93 -17.58 7.00
N ASP A 284 -10.69 -18.48 6.03
CA ASP A 284 -11.52 -19.67 5.76
C ASP A 284 -11.27 -20.77 6.81
N ILE A 285 -11.71 -20.50 8.04
CA ILE A 285 -11.54 -21.37 9.21
C ILE A 285 -12.83 -21.45 10.04
N ASP A 286 -12.99 -22.51 10.82
CA ASP A 286 -14.05 -22.69 11.83
C ASP A 286 -13.45 -23.01 13.21
N PRO A 287 -13.06 -21.97 13.98
CA PRO A 287 -12.45 -22.13 15.30
C PRO A 287 -13.35 -22.83 16.33
N ALA A 288 -14.67 -22.78 16.13
CA ALA A 288 -15.62 -23.42 17.04
C ALA A 288 -15.65 -24.95 16.86
N SER A 289 -15.39 -25.41 15.64
CA SER A 289 -15.46 -26.83 15.27
C SER A 289 -14.08 -27.50 15.11
N SER A 290 -12.99 -26.74 15.01
CA SER A 290 -11.64 -27.25 14.75
C SER A 290 -10.59 -26.66 15.70
N ALA A 291 -9.85 -27.54 16.40
CA ALA A 291 -8.76 -27.12 17.28
C ALA A 291 -7.58 -26.50 16.51
N THR A 292 -7.31 -26.98 15.30
CA THR A 292 -6.29 -26.38 14.41
C THR A 292 -6.69 -24.97 14.00
N ASP A 293 -7.97 -24.78 13.69
CA ASP A 293 -8.52 -23.49 13.28
C ASP A 293 -8.56 -22.51 14.46
N ALA A 294 -8.84 -23.00 15.66
CA ALA A 294 -8.74 -22.22 16.89
C ALA A 294 -7.31 -21.74 17.18
N ASP A 295 -6.29 -22.50 16.77
CA ASP A 295 -4.90 -22.06 16.86
C ASP A 295 -4.57 -21.02 15.77
N ALA A 296 -4.94 -21.29 14.51
CA ALA A 296 -4.77 -20.37 13.39
C ALA A 296 -5.43 -19.00 13.66
N ALA A 297 -6.63 -19.01 14.25
CA ALA A 297 -7.36 -17.82 14.67
C ALA A 297 -6.56 -16.87 15.58
N ARG A 298 -5.53 -17.33 16.30
CA ARG A 298 -4.69 -16.48 17.16
C ARG A 298 -3.82 -15.51 16.38
N HIS A 299 -3.63 -15.74 15.08
CA HIS A 299 -2.78 -14.97 14.19
C HIS A 299 -3.56 -14.12 13.18
N CYS A 300 -4.87 -13.98 13.36
CA CYS A 300 -5.76 -13.18 12.51
C CYS A 300 -6.28 -11.94 13.25
N ALA A 301 -6.79 -10.96 12.50
CA ALA A 301 -7.42 -9.77 13.06
C ALA A 301 -8.62 -10.13 13.96
N ARG A 302 -8.95 -9.21 14.87
CA ARG A 302 -10.18 -9.25 15.65
C ARG A 302 -11.09 -8.14 15.19
N ASP A 303 -12.20 -8.53 14.57
CA ASP A 303 -13.17 -7.61 13.99
C ASP A 303 -14.58 -7.93 14.50
N TRP A 304 -15.44 -6.92 14.47
CA TRP A 304 -16.87 -7.12 14.61
C TRP A 304 -17.52 -7.02 13.24
N HIS A 305 -18.62 -7.74 13.09
CA HIS A 305 -19.48 -7.64 11.92
C HIS A 305 -20.92 -7.95 12.32
N VAL A 306 -21.84 -7.28 11.65
CA VAL A 306 -23.27 -7.42 11.87
C VAL A 306 -23.95 -7.59 10.53
N ILE A 307 -24.78 -8.62 10.41
CA ILE A 307 -25.76 -8.74 9.34
C ILE A 307 -27.10 -8.24 9.88
N VAL A 308 -27.69 -7.28 9.18
CA VAL A 308 -28.97 -6.67 9.53
C VAL A 308 -29.97 -6.96 8.43
N GLU A 309 -31.07 -7.63 8.79
CA GLU A 309 -32.21 -7.86 7.90
C GLU A 309 -33.22 -6.72 8.13
N GLN A 310 -33.04 -5.60 7.41
CA GLN A 310 -33.91 -4.43 7.49
C GLN A 310 -33.76 -3.58 6.21
N ALA A 311 -34.83 -3.50 5.40
CA ALA A 311 -34.78 -2.93 4.06
C ALA A 311 -34.61 -1.39 4.01
N GLN A 312 -35.18 -0.65 4.97
CA GLN A 312 -35.04 0.80 5.02
C GLN A 312 -33.58 1.23 5.27
N LEU A 313 -32.90 0.59 6.22
CA LEU A 313 -31.50 0.81 6.55
C LEU A 313 -30.58 0.28 5.43
N ALA A 314 -30.88 -0.90 4.88
CA ALA A 314 -30.17 -1.45 3.72
C ALA A 314 -30.17 -0.45 2.56
N ASN A 315 -31.35 0.12 2.25
CA ASN A 315 -31.48 1.13 1.21
C ASN A 315 -30.67 2.40 1.52
N VAL A 316 -30.58 2.87 2.78
CA VAL A 316 -29.74 4.03 3.11
C VAL A 316 -28.28 3.75 2.74
N PHE A 317 -27.70 2.65 3.21
CA PHE A 317 -26.32 2.29 2.86
C PHE A 317 -26.12 2.13 1.36
N GLU A 318 -27.04 1.44 0.69
CA GLU A 318 -26.94 1.18 -0.74
C GLU A 318 -26.96 2.46 -1.57
N GLN A 319 -27.85 3.40 -1.25
CA GLN A 319 -27.94 4.66 -2.00
C GLN A 319 -26.68 5.51 -1.84
N TYR A 320 -26.03 5.48 -0.66
CA TYR A 320 -24.73 6.13 -0.48
C TYR A 320 -23.63 5.45 -1.33
N ILE A 321 -23.55 4.11 -1.32
CA ILE A 321 -22.58 3.37 -2.15
C ILE A 321 -22.81 3.63 -3.64
N LEU A 322 -24.07 3.63 -4.10
CA LEU A 322 -24.42 3.92 -5.49
C LEU A 322 -24.06 5.34 -5.88
N HIS A 323 -24.28 6.32 -5.00
CA HIS A 323 -23.89 7.70 -5.22
C HIS A 323 -22.37 7.84 -5.35
N ASP A 324 -21.63 7.24 -4.42
CA ASP A 324 -20.17 7.24 -4.43
C ASP A 324 -19.64 6.57 -5.70
N LYS A 325 -20.25 5.47 -6.15
CA LYS A 325 -19.93 4.83 -7.42
C LYS A 325 -20.17 5.74 -8.62
N THR A 326 -21.32 6.41 -8.68
CA THR A 326 -21.65 7.30 -9.80
C THR A 326 -20.65 8.44 -9.92
N ILE A 327 -20.27 9.06 -8.79
CA ILE A 327 -19.25 10.11 -8.80
C ILE A 327 -17.89 9.51 -9.18
N ALA A 328 -17.51 8.38 -8.58
CA ALA A 328 -16.24 7.72 -8.84
C ALA A 328 -16.07 7.34 -10.31
N ALA A 329 -17.07 6.71 -10.92
CA ALA A 329 -17.05 6.29 -12.31
C ALA A 329 -16.86 7.45 -13.30
N ALA A 330 -17.30 8.67 -12.96
CA ALA A 330 -17.10 9.86 -13.79
C ALA A 330 -15.64 10.35 -13.80
N HIS A 331 -14.85 9.93 -12.81
CA HIS A 331 -13.46 10.34 -12.57
C HIS A 331 -12.45 9.18 -12.64
N ASN A 332 -12.93 7.94 -12.76
CA ASN A 332 -12.07 6.80 -12.99
C ASN A 332 -11.51 6.85 -14.40
N LEU A 333 -10.20 6.75 -14.47
CA LEU A 333 -9.45 6.62 -15.71
C LEU A 333 -9.75 5.26 -16.33
N PRO A 334 -9.71 5.15 -17.67
CA PRO A 334 -9.72 3.85 -18.32
C PRO A 334 -8.62 2.95 -17.73
N PRO A 335 -8.82 1.62 -17.68
CA PRO A 335 -7.76 0.71 -17.28
C PRO A 335 -6.50 1.03 -18.09
N ALA A 336 -5.43 1.43 -17.41
CA ALA A 336 -4.20 1.77 -18.09
C ALA A 336 -3.75 0.52 -18.87
N SER A 337 -3.67 0.62 -20.20
CA SER A 337 -2.72 -0.24 -20.91
C SER A 337 -1.37 0.03 -20.27
N ALA A 338 -0.64 -0.99 -19.84
CA ALA A 338 0.67 -0.84 -19.20
C ALA A 338 1.46 0.25 -19.94
N GLY A 339 1.50 1.44 -19.34
CA GLY A 339 2.11 2.59 -19.97
C GLY A 339 3.59 2.27 -20.14
N PRO A 340 4.26 2.80 -21.18
CA PRO A 340 5.71 2.71 -21.23
C PRO A 340 6.26 3.22 -19.90
N PRO A 341 7.28 2.55 -19.33
CA PRO A 341 7.89 2.98 -18.08
C PRO A 341 8.15 4.48 -18.15
N LEU A 342 7.76 5.20 -17.10
CA LEU A 342 7.95 6.65 -17.03
C LEU A 342 9.41 6.94 -17.37
N PRO A 343 9.70 7.75 -18.41
CA PRO A 343 11.06 8.12 -18.71
C PRO A 343 11.63 8.84 -17.48
N PRO A 344 12.82 8.45 -17.00
CA PRO A 344 13.42 9.12 -15.86
C PRO A 344 13.50 10.61 -16.16
N PRO A 345 13.10 11.49 -15.22
CA PRO A 345 13.25 12.93 -15.42
C PRO A 345 14.71 13.24 -15.69
N VAL A 346 14.94 14.22 -16.58
CA VAL A 346 16.27 14.80 -16.75
C VAL A 346 16.74 15.28 -15.39
N LEU A 347 17.95 14.87 -14.99
CA LEU A 347 18.60 15.23 -13.74
C LEU A 347 18.68 16.75 -13.56
N GLY A 348 17.60 17.35 -13.05
CA GLY A 348 17.60 18.67 -12.45
C GLY A 348 17.81 18.47 -10.96
N SER A 349 18.84 19.09 -10.39
CA SER A 349 19.00 19.20 -8.95
C SER A 349 17.79 19.93 -8.37
N THR A 350 16.85 19.23 -7.77
CA THR A 350 15.91 19.88 -6.85
C THR A 350 16.69 20.10 -5.57
N GLU A 351 17.34 21.26 -5.46
CA GLU A 351 17.76 21.78 -4.17
C GLU A 351 16.50 21.99 -3.34
N THR A 352 16.32 21.18 -2.31
CA THR A 352 15.33 21.46 -1.28
C THR A 352 15.80 22.70 -0.53
N ALA A 353 14.97 23.74 -0.45
CA ALA A 353 15.32 24.92 0.32
C ALA A 353 15.62 24.52 1.78
N PRO A 354 16.67 25.07 2.41
CA PRO A 354 16.99 24.75 3.79
C PRO A 354 15.83 25.12 4.72
N PHE A 355 15.53 24.25 5.69
CA PHE A 355 14.58 24.54 6.77
C PHE A 355 15.00 25.84 7.46
N GLN A 356 14.14 26.87 7.40
CA GLN A 356 14.53 28.18 7.90
C GLN A 356 14.71 28.21 9.44
N ARG A 357 13.97 27.40 10.22
CA ARG A 357 14.13 27.21 11.69
C ARG A 357 13.48 25.90 12.15
N PHE A 358 14.09 25.20 13.12
CA PHE A 358 13.52 24.00 13.76
C PHE A 358 12.74 24.30 15.06
N PHE A 359 12.94 25.48 15.66
CA PHE A 359 12.21 25.93 16.85
C PHE A 359 12.02 27.46 16.82
N GLU A 360 10.93 27.95 17.42
CA GLU A 360 10.76 29.37 17.70
C GLU A 360 11.76 29.85 18.76
N SER A 361 12.27 31.06 18.59
CA SER A 361 13.11 31.73 19.58
C SER A 361 12.25 32.11 20.80
N ALA A 362 12.68 31.69 21.99
CA ALA A 362 12.12 32.10 23.28
C ALA A 362 12.29 33.61 23.53
#